data_AF-A0A821M4R1-F1
#
_entry.id   AF-A0A821M4R1-F1
#
_cell.length_a   1.000
_cell.length_b   1.000
_cell.length_c   1.000
_cell.angle_alpha   90.00
_cell.angle_beta   90.00
_cell.angle_gamma   90.00
#
_symmetry.space_group_name_H-M   'P 1'
#
loop_
_entity.id
_entity.type
_entity.pdbx_description
1 polymer ?
#
loop_
_entity_poly.entity_id
_entity_poly.type
_entity_poly.pdbx_seq_one_letter_code
_entity_poly.pdbx_strand_id
1 'polypeptide(L)'
;DSFTDFYTHRHNGRKLMWLHQHSKGEIQTYFTKKKCTLQVSTYQMIVLLLFNGNIKLTVEGIRDKTQIRPELLVQVLYSLLESKILLSKEITENFQDHDIQMNHTIELTKNFTR
;
A
#
# COMPACT_ATOMS: atom_id res chain seq x y z
N ASP A 1 4.38 18.36 -11.38
CA ASP A 1 3.12 19.08 -11.66
C ASP A 1 2.73 19.28 -13.14
N SER A 2 3.17 18.45 -14.09
CA SER A 2 2.86 18.70 -15.51
C SER A 2 1.35 18.75 -15.85
N PHE A 3 0.52 17.94 -15.18
CA PHE A 3 -0.92 17.91 -15.45
C PHE A 3 -1.69 19.04 -14.76
N THR A 4 -1.26 19.45 -13.56
CA THR A 4 -1.85 20.59 -12.85
C THR A 4 -1.71 21.87 -13.68
N ASP A 5 -0.52 22.09 -14.27
CA ASP A 5 -0.23 23.26 -15.10
C ASP A 5 -1.06 23.25 -16.38
N PHE A 6 -1.15 22.10 -17.07
CA PHE A 6 -2.00 21.92 -18.25
C PHE A 6 -3.47 22.25 -17.95
N TYR A 7 -4.02 21.72 -16.85
CA TYR A 7 -5.42 21.90 -16.51
C TYR A 7 -5.76 23.35 -16.16
N THR A 8 -4.88 24.00 -15.40
CA THR A 8 -5.04 25.41 -14.98
C THR A 8 -4.99 26.35 -16.18
N HIS A 9 -4.11 26.08 -17.15
CA HIS A 9 -4.00 26.88 -18.37
C HIS A 9 -5.24 26.76 -19.28
N ARG A 10 -5.88 25.58 -19.31
CA ARG A 10 -7.05 25.31 -20.16
C ARG A 10 -8.38 25.73 -19.53
N HIS A 11 -8.49 25.71 -18.21
CA HIS A 11 -9.74 26.00 -17.50
C HIS A 11 -9.52 27.03 -16.40
N ASN A 12 -9.65 28.30 -16.78
CA ASN A 12 -9.47 29.42 -15.86
C ASN A 12 -10.60 29.47 -14.80
N GLY A 13 -10.24 29.66 -13.54
CA GLY A 13 -11.19 29.75 -12.41
C GLY A 13 -11.64 28.42 -11.79
N ARG A 14 -11.07 27.27 -12.19
CA ARG A 14 -11.31 25.96 -11.54
C ARG A 14 -10.09 25.49 -10.76
N LYS A 15 -10.31 24.90 -9.58
CA LYS A 15 -9.25 24.32 -8.73
C LYS A 15 -9.27 22.79 -8.84
N LEU A 16 -8.15 22.18 -9.21
CA LEU A 16 -7.99 20.73 -9.24
C LEU A 16 -7.78 20.19 -7.82
N MET A 17 -8.49 19.14 -7.45
CA MET A 17 -8.33 18.44 -6.18
C MET A 17 -8.08 16.94 -6.45
N TRP A 18 -6.90 16.46 -6.08
CA TRP A 18 -6.53 15.06 -6.26
C TRP A 18 -7.13 14.20 -5.16
N LEU A 19 -8.02 13.27 -5.54
CA LEU A 19 -8.61 12.31 -4.62
C LEU A 19 -7.79 11.01 -4.62
N HIS A 20 -6.68 11.02 -3.88
CA HIS A 20 -5.77 9.87 -3.81
C HIS A 20 -6.44 8.59 -3.27
N GLN A 21 -7.48 8.73 -2.45
CA GLN A 21 -8.29 7.63 -1.91
C GLN A 21 -9.05 6.84 -3.00
N HIS A 22 -9.35 7.48 -4.14
CA HIS A 22 -10.04 6.84 -5.28
C HIS A 22 -9.11 6.55 -6.46
N SER A 23 -7.83 6.91 -6.33
CA SER A 23 -6.84 6.67 -7.37
C SER A 23 -6.32 5.24 -7.27
N LYS A 24 -6.36 4.52 -8.40
CA LYS A 24 -5.81 3.16 -8.57
C LYS A 24 -4.59 3.21 -9.49
N GLY A 25 -3.63 2.35 -9.23
CA GLY A 25 -2.45 2.16 -10.08
C GLY A 25 -2.19 0.68 -10.34
N GLU A 26 -1.36 0.40 -11.34
CA GLU A 26 -0.89 -0.95 -11.66
C GLU A 26 0.58 -1.09 -11.25
N ILE A 27 0.89 -2.12 -10.47
CA ILE A 27 2.26 -2.49 -10.10
C ILE A 27 2.60 -3.82 -10.73
N GLN A 28 3.74 -3.90 -11.42
CA GLN A 28 4.31 -5.17 -11.84
C GLN A 28 5.26 -5.70 -10.75
N THR A 29 5.00 -6.92 -10.30
CA THR A 29 5.83 -7.59 -9.28
C THR A 29 6.90 -8.44 -9.92
N TYR A 30 8.13 -8.30 -9.42
CA TYR A 30 9.29 -9.10 -9.82
C TYR A 30 9.84 -9.95 -8.67
N PHE A 31 9.26 -9.82 -7.47
CA PHE A 31 9.68 -10.56 -6.28
C PHE A 31 9.11 -11.99 -6.22
N THR A 32 8.24 -12.35 -7.16
CA THR A 32 7.60 -13.67 -7.29
C THR A 32 8.10 -14.40 -8.53
N LYS A 33 8.11 -15.74 -8.51
CA LYS A 33 8.54 -16.56 -9.65
C LYS A 33 7.78 -16.27 -10.95
N LYS A 34 6.54 -15.78 -10.83
CA LYS A 34 5.74 -15.29 -11.96
C LYS A 34 5.58 -13.78 -11.84
N LYS A 35 5.72 -13.08 -12.97
CA LYS A 35 5.34 -11.66 -13.06
C LYS A 35 3.83 -11.55 -12.85
N CYS A 36 3.41 -10.71 -11.93
CA CYS A 36 2.00 -10.41 -11.70
C CYS A 36 1.78 -8.90 -11.84
N THR A 37 0.65 -8.51 -12.43
CA THR A 37 0.18 -7.12 -12.40
C THR A 37 -0.87 -7.00 -11.30
N LEU A 38 -0.57 -6.20 -10.28
CA LEU A 38 -1.46 -5.92 -9.16
C LEU A 38 -2.15 -4.58 -9.40
N GLN A 39 -3.47 -4.56 -9.34
CA GLN A 39 -4.24 -3.32 -9.25
C GLN A 39 -4.35 -2.93 -7.78
N VAL A 40 -3.74 -1.81 -7.41
CA VAL A 40 -3.65 -1.38 -6.02
C VAL A 40 -4.06 0.08 -5.87
N SER A 41 -4.52 0.44 -4.67
CA SER A 41 -4.73 1.84 -4.29
C SER A 41 -3.39 2.55 -4.13
N THR A 42 -3.42 3.89 -4.14
CA THR A 42 -2.22 4.71 -3.90
C THR A 42 -1.54 4.36 -2.56
N TYR A 43 -2.33 4.15 -1.50
CA TYR A 43 -1.79 3.81 -0.18
C TYR A 43 -1.19 2.41 -0.14
N GLN A 44 -1.84 1.43 -0.79
CA GLN A 44 -1.28 0.10 -0.94
C GLN A 44 0.05 0.15 -1.72
N MET A 45 0.12 0.95 -2.78
CA MET A 45 1.35 1.16 -3.55
C MET A 45 2.48 1.75 -2.69
N ILE A 46 2.19 2.78 -1.91
CA ILE A 46 3.18 3.40 -1.00
C ILE A 46 3.75 2.37 -0.03
N VAL A 47 2.88 1.54 0.59
CA VAL A 47 3.32 0.49 1.51
C VAL A 47 4.17 -0.56 0.80
N LEU A 48 3.75 -1.03 -0.38
CA LEU A 48 4.50 -2.04 -1.14
C LEU A 48 5.88 -1.55 -1.58
N LEU A 49 6.01 -0.26 -1.95
CA LEU A 49 7.28 0.32 -2.35
C LEU A 49 8.33 0.33 -1.24
N LEU A 50 7.93 0.36 0.04
CA LEU A 50 8.88 0.26 1.15
C LEU A 50 9.66 -1.06 1.14
N PHE A 51 9.06 -2.13 0.62
CA PHE A 51 9.69 -3.44 0.57
C PHE A 51 10.70 -3.61 -0.58
N ASN A 52 10.86 -2.61 -1.45
CA ASN A 52 11.95 -2.61 -2.43
C ASN A 52 13.33 -2.50 -1.77
N GLY A 53 13.42 -1.88 -0.59
CA GLY A 53 14.67 -1.71 0.16
C GLY A 53 14.66 -2.34 1.55
N ASN A 54 13.56 -2.95 1.97
CA ASN A 54 13.40 -3.51 3.31
C ASN A 54 12.79 -4.91 3.23
N ILE A 55 13.36 -5.88 3.96
CA ILE A 55 12.84 -7.26 3.96
C ILE A 55 11.67 -7.39 4.93
N LYS A 56 11.75 -6.71 6.08
CA LYS A 56 10.74 -6.71 7.15
C LYS A 56 10.64 -5.32 7.76
N LEU A 57 9.43 -4.91 8.15
CA LEU A 57 9.17 -3.65 8.84
C LEU A 57 8.09 -3.86 9.89
N THR A 58 8.19 -3.16 11.02
CA THR A 58 7.09 -3.10 11.98
C THR A 58 5.98 -2.19 11.43
N VAL A 59 4.74 -2.40 11.88
CA VAL A 59 3.62 -1.51 11.52
C VAL A 59 3.91 -0.06 11.91
N GLU A 60 4.52 0.16 13.07
CA GLU A 60 5.03 1.48 13.48
C GLU A 60 6.07 2.03 12.50
N GLY A 61 7.05 1.23 12.08
CA GLY A 61 8.05 1.67 11.11
C GLY A 61 7.45 2.00 9.73
N ILE A 62 6.37 1.32 9.34
CA ILE A 62 5.61 1.65 8.13
C ILE A 62 4.87 2.97 8.30
N ARG A 63 4.20 3.19 9.45
CA ARG A 63 3.54 4.46 9.77
C ARG A 63 4.53 5.62 9.67
N ASP A 64 5.69 5.50 10.31
CA ASP A 64 6.66 6.59 10.38
C ASP A 64 7.28 6.92 9.01
N LYS A 65 7.49 5.91 8.15
CA LYS A 65 8.00 6.13 6.79
C LYS A 65 6.95 6.67 5.82
N THR A 66 5.69 6.30 5.99
CA THR A 66 4.61 6.66 5.04
C THR A 66 3.79 7.86 5.47
N GLN A 67 3.81 8.21 6.76
CA GLN A 67 2.97 9.24 7.37
C GLN A 67 1.46 9.03 7.12
N ILE A 68 1.06 7.78 6.86
CA ILE A 68 -0.35 7.39 6.74
C ILE A 68 -0.96 7.35 8.14
N ARG A 69 -2.18 7.90 8.28
CA ARG A 69 -2.91 7.87 9.55
C ARG A 69 -3.12 6.43 10.03
N PRO A 70 -2.98 6.13 11.34
CA PRO A 70 -3.06 4.78 11.89
C PRO A 70 -4.27 3.98 11.43
N GLU A 71 -5.45 4.58 11.43
CA GLU A 71 -6.71 3.91 11.10
C GLU A 71 -6.74 3.47 9.63
N LEU A 72 -6.22 4.34 8.74
CA LEU A 72 -6.12 4.05 7.32
C LEU A 72 -5.00 3.05 7.04
N LEU A 73 -3.90 3.13 7.77
CA LEU A 73 -2.79 2.19 7.63
C LEU A 73 -3.24 0.76 7.97
N VAL A 74 -4.00 0.60 9.05
CA VAL A 74 -4.56 -0.70 9.44
C VAL A 74 -5.44 -1.27 8.34
N GLN A 75 -6.34 -0.49 7.74
CA GLN A 75 -7.17 -0.93 6.62
C GLN A 75 -6.34 -1.35 5.39
N VAL A 76 -5.30 -0.57 5.08
CA VAL A 76 -4.39 -0.88 3.98
C VAL A 76 -3.63 -2.18 4.25
N LEU A 77 -3.09 -2.36 5.44
CA LEU A 77 -2.37 -3.57 5.83
C LEU A 77 -3.28 -4.78 5.86
N TYR A 78 -4.50 -4.65 6.41
CA TYR A 78 -5.51 -5.71 6.41
C TYR A 78 -5.75 -6.23 4.99
N SER A 79 -6.04 -5.34 4.04
CA SER A 79 -6.28 -5.74 2.65
C SER A 79 -5.09 -6.45 1.98
N LEU A 80 -3.86 -6.06 2.33
CA LEU A 80 -2.62 -6.64 1.78
C LEU A 80 -2.25 -7.99 2.45
N LEU A 81 -2.60 -8.15 3.71
CA LEU A 81 -2.44 -9.39 4.48
C LEU A 81 -3.50 -10.43 4.08
N GLU A 82 -4.76 -10.01 3.92
CA GLU A 82 -5.87 -10.85 3.45
C GLU A 82 -5.59 -11.41 2.05
N SER A 83 -5.03 -10.58 1.16
CA SER A 83 -4.59 -11.00 -0.17
C SER A 83 -3.28 -11.81 -0.17
N LYS A 84 -2.68 -12.10 0.99
CA LYS A 84 -1.42 -12.84 1.15
C LYS A 84 -0.22 -12.25 0.39
N ILE A 85 -0.28 -10.96 0.06
CA ILE A 85 0.84 -10.21 -0.54
C ILE A 85 1.85 -9.86 0.55
N LEU A 86 1.34 -9.45 1.72
CA LEU A 86 2.12 -9.29 2.94
C LEU A 86 1.81 -10.45 3.89
N LEU A 87 2.76 -10.73 4.77
CA LEU A 87 2.67 -11.74 5.82
C LEU A 87 3.11 -11.13 7.15
N SER A 88 2.53 -11.63 8.24
CA SER A 88 2.94 -11.33 9.61
C SER A 88 2.91 -12.65 10.38
N LYS A 89 3.86 -12.84 11.30
CA LYS A 89 3.91 -14.06 12.12
C LYS A 89 2.86 -14.06 13.23
N GLU A 90 2.45 -12.86 13.61
CA GLU A 90 1.50 -12.57 14.68
C GLU A 90 0.05 -12.74 14.20
N ILE A 91 -0.17 -12.82 12.88
CA ILE A 91 -1.49 -12.86 12.26
C ILE A 91 -1.73 -14.22 11.60
N THR A 92 -2.78 -14.92 12.04
CA THR A 92 -3.23 -16.21 11.47
C THR A 92 -4.37 -16.01 10.49
N GLU A 93 -4.86 -17.10 9.89
CA GLU A 93 -6.07 -17.05 9.05
C GLU A 93 -7.29 -16.57 9.86
N ASN A 94 -8.21 -15.84 9.21
CA ASN A 94 -9.45 -15.26 9.78
C ASN A 94 -9.27 -14.15 10.83
N PHE A 95 -8.21 -13.33 10.72
CA PHE A 95 -8.03 -12.12 11.52
C PHE A 95 -8.94 -10.97 11.08
N GLN A 96 -9.06 -9.96 11.93
CA GLN A 96 -9.79 -8.71 11.71
C GLN A 96 -8.83 -7.51 11.76
N ASP A 97 -9.26 -6.35 11.27
CA ASP A 97 -8.47 -5.10 11.30
C ASP A 97 -7.91 -4.78 12.69
N HIS A 98 -8.68 -5.01 13.75
CA HIS A 98 -8.29 -4.69 15.13
C HIS A 98 -7.21 -5.63 15.71
N ASP A 99 -6.95 -6.76 15.05
CA ASP A 99 -5.87 -7.67 15.43
C ASP A 99 -4.50 -7.15 14.98
N ILE A 100 -4.45 -6.15 14.10
CA ILE A 100 -3.19 -5.57 13.61
C ILE A 100 -2.66 -4.54 14.62
N GLN A 101 -1.56 -4.88 15.30
CA GLN A 101 -0.93 -4.01 16.28
C GLN A 101 0.35 -3.33 15.74
N MET A 102 0.72 -2.19 16.33
CA MET A 102 1.86 -1.37 15.89
C MET A 102 3.22 -2.07 15.99
N ASN A 103 3.34 -3.01 16.93
CA ASN A 103 4.53 -3.84 17.15
C ASN A 103 4.63 -5.06 16.22
N HIS A 104 3.57 -5.38 15.45
CA HIS A 104 3.59 -6.53 14.55
C HIS A 104 4.61 -6.33 13.42
N THR A 105 5.30 -7.42 13.06
CA THR A 105 6.28 -7.39 11.98
C THR A 105 5.64 -7.86 10.68
N ILE A 106 5.74 -7.03 9.66
CA ILE A 106 5.23 -7.28 8.32
C ILE A 106 6.40 -7.63 7.38
N GLU A 107 6.21 -8.66 6.58
CA GLU A 107 7.16 -9.12 5.56
C GLU A 107 6.48 -9.36 4.21
N LEU A 108 7.23 -9.17 3.11
CA LEU A 108 6.72 -9.42 1.77
C LEU A 108 6.71 -10.93 1.48
N THR A 109 5.63 -11.44 0.90
CA THR A 109 5.56 -12.85 0.48
C THR A 109 6.58 -13.14 -0.62
N LYS A 110 7.29 -14.28 -0.51
CA LYS A 110 8.22 -14.76 -1.54
C LYS A 110 7.57 -15.73 -2.52
N ASN A 111 6.39 -16.25 -2.18
CA ASN A 111 5.71 -17.33 -2.90
C ASN A 111 4.25 -16.97 -3.19
N PHE A 112 4.00 -15.78 -3.74
CA PHE A 112 2.66 -15.45 -4.22
C PHE A 112 2.32 -16.32 -5.44
N THR A 113 1.37 -17.22 -5.28
CA THR A 113 0.70 -17.94 -6.35
C THR A 113 -0.78 -17.61 -6.25
N ARG A 114 -1.30 -16.89 -7.25
CA ARG A 114 -2.74 -16.67 -7.44
C ARG A 114 -3.43 -17.96 -7.84
#